data_AF-A0AAE9F3F0-F1
#
_entry.id   AF-A0AAE9F3F0-F1
#
_cell.length_a   1.000
_cell.length_b   1.000
_cell.length_c   1.000
_cell.angle_alpha   90.00
_cell.angle_beta   90.00
_cell.angle_gamma   90.00
#
_symmetry.space_group_name_H-M   'P 1'
#
loop_
_entity.id
_entity.type
_entity.pdbx_description
1 polymer ?
#
loop_
_entity_poly.entity_id
_entity_poly.type
_entity_poly.pdbx_seq_one_letter_code
_entity_poly.pdbx_strand_id
1 'polypeptide(L)'
;MFAYLQDDGSVIVNGGPYEVKASDMKEVISVAKERESLKVMIAIGGSEPHLYSPMVSDPVKKKNFMDSITKLFEEYDIDGIEIVWMYVSEIDNENHLRLLREVRQHLTSLKTSKGKKEDYVLSTGVSRYTEYFKHLYNNKVLTYVDFLTVQSHDWSYLNTQVGPVAPLYGGPQDSIDDAMKYLVCQTKQPSKLNLGIPMFVRYFFFSAWTMSLEDLRL
;
A
#
# COMPACT_ATOMS: atom_id res chain seq x y z
N MET A 1 1.11 0.36 10.51
CA MET A 1 0.40 -0.78 11.12
C MET A 1 -0.35 -1.50 10.02
N PHE A 2 -0.35 -2.83 10.03
CA PHE A 2 -0.99 -3.65 8.98
C PHE A 2 -2.11 -4.51 9.56
N ALA A 3 -3.14 -4.69 8.75
CA ALA A 3 -4.19 -5.68 8.93
C ALA A 3 -4.31 -6.51 7.65
N TYR A 4 -4.73 -7.76 7.79
CA TYR A 4 -4.60 -8.78 6.75
C TYR A 4 -5.98 -9.30 6.34
N LEU A 5 -6.25 -9.28 5.04
CA LEU A 5 -7.45 -9.86 4.45
C LEU A 5 -7.40 -11.39 4.55
N GLN A 6 -8.51 -11.99 4.96
CA GLN A 6 -8.68 -13.44 5.08
C GLN A 6 -9.54 -13.99 3.94
N ASP A 7 -9.52 -15.32 3.75
CA ASP A 7 -10.28 -16.03 2.71
C ASP A 7 -11.78 -15.77 2.76
N ASP A 8 -12.34 -15.59 3.96
CA ASP A 8 -13.76 -15.31 4.20
C ASP A 8 -14.12 -13.82 4.01
N GLY A 9 -13.15 -12.99 3.62
CA GLY A 9 -13.29 -11.55 3.45
C GLY A 9 -13.11 -10.74 4.74
N SER A 10 -12.96 -11.37 5.91
CA SER A 10 -12.68 -10.65 7.16
C SER A 10 -11.28 -10.05 7.16
N VAL A 11 -11.06 -9.06 8.02
CA VAL A 11 -9.75 -8.42 8.21
C VAL A 11 -9.32 -8.60 9.66
N ILE A 12 -8.09 -9.12 9.85
CA ILE A 12 -7.51 -9.34 11.17
C ILE A 12 -6.22 -8.52 11.35
N VAL A 13 -6.00 -8.03 12.56
CA VAL A 13 -4.76 -7.32 12.94
C VAL A 13 -3.72 -8.28 13.51
N ASN A 14 -4.16 -9.28 14.27
CA ASN A 14 -3.30 -10.30 14.88
C ASN A 14 -3.26 -11.55 13.99
N GLY A 15 -2.07 -12.13 13.76
CA GLY A 15 -1.91 -13.40 13.04
C GLY A 15 -1.33 -13.31 11.63
N GLY A 16 -0.88 -12.13 11.20
CA GLY A 16 -0.08 -12.00 9.97
C GLY A 16 1.38 -12.46 10.16
N PRO A 17 2.15 -12.59 9.07
CA PRO A 17 3.54 -13.09 9.11
C PRO A 17 4.50 -12.20 9.91
N TYR A 18 4.09 -10.95 10.18
CA TYR A 18 4.77 -10.03 11.09
C TYR A 18 3.88 -9.87 12.31
N GLU A 19 4.16 -10.62 13.38
CA GLU A 19 3.46 -10.53 14.66
C GLU A 19 3.75 -9.17 15.33
N VAL A 20 3.12 -8.12 14.86
CA VAL A 20 2.88 -6.92 15.68
C VAL A 20 1.70 -7.28 16.56
N LYS A 21 1.90 -7.34 17.88
CA LYS A 21 0.78 -7.61 18.79
C LYS A 21 -0.17 -6.41 18.72
N ALA A 22 -1.47 -6.65 18.64
CA ALA A 22 -2.47 -5.57 18.70
C ALA A 22 -2.34 -4.67 19.95
N SER A 23 -1.76 -5.18 21.04
CA SER A 23 -1.38 -4.37 22.21
C SER A 23 -0.44 -3.24 21.84
N ASP A 24 0.56 -3.54 21.01
CA ASP A 24 1.59 -2.60 20.57
C ASP A 24 0.95 -1.55 19.65
N MET A 25 -0.07 -1.94 18.88
CA MET A 25 -0.85 -0.99 18.07
C MET A 25 -1.65 -0.02 18.92
N LYS A 26 -2.39 -0.48 19.94
CA LYS A 26 -3.16 0.44 20.80
C LYS A 26 -2.26 1.43 21.53
N GLU A 27 -1.10 0.98 22.00
CA GLU A 27 -0.11 1.85 22.64
C GLU A 27 0.46 2.89 21.67
N VAL A 28 0.91 2.48 20.48
CA VAL A 28 1.42 3.40 19.46
C VAL A 28 0.38 4.45 19.06
N ILE A 29 -0.88 4.04 18.91
CA ILE A 29 -1.98 4.97 18.58
C ILE A 29 -2.24 5.93 19.73
N SER A 30 -2.22 5.45 20.98
CA SER A 30 -2.40 6.30 22.16
C SER A 30 -1.33 7.40 22.22
N VAL A 31 -0.05 7.03 22.03
CA VAL A 31 1.06 8.00 22.01
C VAL A 31 0.93 8.96 20.84
N ALA A 32 0.55 8.47 19.66
CA ALA A 32 0.33 9.31 18.48
C ALA A 32 -0.74 10.40 18.74
N LYS A 33 -1.81 10.03 19.46
CA LYS A 33 -2.93 10.92 19.77
C LYS A 33 -2.66 11.98 20.83
N GLU A 34 -1.53 11.91 21.54
CA GLU A 34 -1.09 13.04 22.36
C GLU A 34 -0.85 14.31 21.52
N ARG A 35 -0.67 14.15 20.20
CA ARG A 35 -0.62 15.24 19.23
C ARG A 35 -1.97 15.36 18.52
N GLU A 36 -2.78 16.33 18.93
CA GLU A 36 -4.16 16.51 18.43
C GLU A 36 -4.29 16.60 16.88
N SER A 37 -3.25 17.07 16.19
CA SER A 37 -3.27 17.20 14.72
C SER A 37 -2.82 15.95 13.97
N LEU A 38 -2.34 14.91 14.66
CA LEU A 38 -1.79 13.72 14.03
C LEU A 38 -2.91 12.76 13.63
N LYS A 39 -2.97 12.42 12.34
CA LYS A 39 -3.90 11.41 11.81
C LYS A 39 -3.26 10.03 11.81
N VAL A 40 -3.99 9.04 12.29
CA VAL A 40 -3.53 7.66 12.36
C VAL A 40 -4.29 6.79 11.35
N MET A 41 -3.56 5.97 10.60
CA MET A 41 -4.15 5.08 9.58
C MET A 41 -3.66 3.63 9.75
N ILE A 42 -4.51 2.68 9.37
CA ILE A 42 -4.15 1.26 9.27
C ILE A 42 -4.15 0.84 7.80
N ALA A 43 -3.06 0.21 7.36
CA ALA A 43 -2.97 -0.40 6.05
C ALA A 43 -3.65 -1.78 6.06
N ILE A 44 -4.51 -2.07 5.08
CA ILE A 44 -5.19 -3.34 4.91
C ILE A 44 -4.67 -3.99 3.64
N GLY A 45 -3.97 -5.11 3.77
CA GLY A 45 -3.43 -5.85 2.65
C GLY A 45 -2.04 -6.42 2.86
N GLY A 46 -1.28 -6.53 1.77
CA GLY A 46 0.01 -7.18 1.76
C GLY A 46 0.00 -8.47 0.94
N SER A 47 0.71 -9.49 1.42
CA SER A 47 1.22 -10.67 0.69
C SER A 47 0.20 -11.55 -0.06
N GLU A 48 -1.10 -11.23 -0.01
CA GLU A 48 -2.19 -12.08 -0.55
C GLU A 48 -3.06 -11.36 -1.61
N PRO A 49 -2.49 -10.87 -2.73
CA PRO A 49 -3.25 -10.15 -3.76
C PRO A 49 -4.41 -10.97 -4.37
N HIS A 50 -4.29 -12.30 -4.35
CA HIS A 50 -5.28 -13.21 -4.93
C HIS A 50 -6.63 -13.23 -4.18
N LEU A 51 -6.69 -12.71 -2.95
CA LEU A 51 -7.92 -12.69 -2.13
C LEU A 51 -8.87 -11.54 -2.49
N TYR A 52 -8.35 -10.46 -3.06
CA TYR A 52 -9.11 -9.22 -3.23
C TYR A 52 -10.22 -9.34 -4.28
N SER A 53 -9.93 -9.82 -5.49
CA SER A 53 -10.93 -9.98 -6.54
C SER A 53 -12.09 -10.91 -6.12
N PRO A 54 -11.83 -12.08 -5.50
CA PRO A 54 -12.87 -12.91 -4.88
C PRO A 54 -13.66 -12.17 -3.79
N MET A 55 -12.99 -11.43 -2.90
CA MET A 55 -13.65 -10.66 -1.85
C MET A 55 -14.59 -9.59 -2.41
N VAL A 56 -14.18 -8.87 -3.46
CA VAL A 56 -15.00 -7.82 -4.10
C VAL A 56 -16.22 -8.40 -4.81
N SER A 57 -16.07 -9.59 -5.40
CA SER A 57 -17.09 -10.23 -6.23
C SER A 57 -18.15 -10.97 -5.42
N ASP A 58 -17.79 -11.49 -4.25
CA ASP A 58 -18.69 -12.24 -3.37
C ASP A 58 -19.41 -11.30 -2.37
N PRO A 59 -20.76 -11.23 -2.36
CA PRO A 59 -21.50 -10.36 -1.46
C PRO A 59 -21.25 -10.64 0.04
N VAL A 60 -21.05 -11.90 0.42
CA VAL A 60 -20.81 -12.30 1.82
C VAL A 60 -19.41 -11.88 2.23
N LYS A 61 -18.39 -12.21 1.42
CA LYS A 61 -17.00 -11.81 1.72
C LYS A 61 -16.86 -10.30 1.78
N LYS A 62 -17.48 -9.59 0.84
CA LYS A 62 -17.48 -8.12 0.86
C LYS A 62 -18.16 -7.56 2.11
N LYS A 63 -19.28 -8.14 2.54
CA LYS A 63 -19.93 -7.71 3.77
C LYS A 63 -18.99 -7.89 4.97
N ASN A 64 -18.33 -9.05 5.07
CA ASN A 64 -17.34 -9.32 6.13
C ASN A 64 -16.19 -8.31 6.09
N PHE A 65 -15.73 -7.91 4.90
CA PHE A 65 -14.70 -6.91 4.71
C PHE A 65 -15.13 -5.53 5.24
N MET A 66 -16.31 -5.05 4.84
CA MET A 66 -16.84 -3.76 5.28
C MET A 66 -17.13 -3.74 6.80
N ASP A 67 -17.66 -4.83 7.34
CA ASP A 67 -17.88 -4.99 8.78
C ASP A 67 -16.55 -4.97 9.55
N SER A 68 -15.51 -5.59 9.01
CA SER A 68 -14.18 -5.58 9.62
C SER A 68 -13.54 -4.18 9.58
N ILE A 69 -13.74 -3.43 8.50
CA ILE A 69 -13.34 -2.01 8.44
C ILE A 69 -14.02 -1.23 9.57
N THR A 70 -15.34 -1.36 9.74
CA THR A 70 -16.07 -0.68 10.83
C THR A 70 -15.46 -1.02 12.20
N LYS A 71 -15.17 -2.30 12.45
CA LYS A 71 -14.52 -2.75 13.70
C LYS A 71 -13.15 -2.10 13.91
N LEU A 72 -12.32 -1.96 12.88
CA LEU A 72 -11.03 -1.27 12.99
C LEU A 72 -11.20 0.19 13.45
N PHE A 73 -12.17 0.91 12.88
CA PHE A 73 -12.48 2.29 13.28
C PHE A 73 -13.06 2.39 14.69
N GLU A 74 -13.79 1.39 15.17
CA GLU A 74 -14.36 1.36 16.52
C GLU A 74 -13.33 0.97 17.57
N GLU A 75 -12.47 0.00 17.27
CA GLU A 75 -11.52 -0.55 18.24
C GLU A 75 -10.27 0.33 18.42
N TYR A 76 -9.78 0.93 17.33
CA TYR A 76 -8.52 1.67 17.33
C TYR A 76 -8.71 3.19 17.19
N ASP A 77 -9.96 3.65 16.97
CA ASP A 77 -10.31 5.06 16.79
C ASP A 77 -9.41 5.77 15.74
N ILE A 78 -9.14 5.10 14.63
CA ILE A 78 -8.27 5.61 13.57
C ILE A 78 -8.96 6.68 12.71
N ASP A 79 -8.15 7.45 11.98
CA ASP A 79 -8.61 8.52 11.09
C ASP A 79 -8.72 8.08 9.64
N GLY A 80 -8.17 6.93 9.29
CA GLY A 80 -8.25 6.42 7.93
C GLY A 80 -7.68 5.03 7.74
N ILE A 81 -7.77 4.56 6.51
CA ILE A 81 -7.20 3.29 6.07
C ILE A 81 -6.47 3.44 4.75
N GLU A 82 -5.50 2.56 4.51
CA GLU A 82 -4.82 2.41 3.22
C GLU A 82 -5.14 1.03 2.65
N ILE A 83 -5.63 0.95 1.41
CA ILE A 83 -5.84 -0.33 0.72
C ILE A 83 -4.53 -0.70 0.02
N VAL A 84 -3.98 -1.86 0.39
CA VAL A 84 -2.67 -2.32 -0.09
C VAL A 84 -2.84 -3.58 -0.92
N TRP A 85 -3.44 -3.43 -2.10
CA TRP A 85 -3.59 -4.51 -3.08
C TRP A 85 -2.36 -4.56 -3.99
N MET A 86 -1.36 -5.35 -3.58
CA MET A 86 -0.11 -5.47 -4.31
C MET A 86 0.07 -6.85 -4.93
N TYR A 87 -0.04 -7.02 -6.25
CA TYR A 87 -0.29 -6.00 -7.27
C TYR A 87 -1.64 -6.19 -7.94
N VAL A 88 -2.35 -5.07 -8.16
CA VAL A 88 -3.51 -5.02 -9.04
C VAL A 88 -3.05 -5.37 -10.45
N SER A 89 -3.59 -6.43 -11.03
CA SER A 89 -3.37 -6.75 -12.45
C SER A 89 -4.34 -5.98 -13.35
N GLU A 90 -4.13 -6.01 -14.66
CA GLU A 90 -5.07 -5.43 -15.62
C GLU A 90 -6.49 -6.01 -15.49
N ILE A 91 -6.59 -7.31 -15.21
CA ILE A 91 -7.87 -8.03 -15.00
C ILE A 91 -8.55 -7.56 -13.70
N ASP A 92 -7.77 -7.17 -12.69
CA ASP A 92 -8.29 -6.71 -11.41
C ASP A 92 -8.69 -5.23 -11.41
N ASN A 93 -8.40 -4.46 -12.46
CA ASN A 93 -8.54 -3.00 -12.48
C ASN A 93 -9.97 -2.54 -12.13
N GLU A 94 -10.98 -3.17 -12.73
CA GLU A 94 -12.38 -2.84 -12.45
C GLU A 94 -12.78 -3.17 -11.01
N ASN A 95 -12.32 -4.32 -10.50
CA ASN A 95 -12.58 -4.73 -9.13
C ASN A 95 -11.87 -3.82 -8.12
N HIS A 96 -10.64 -3.39 -8.42
CA HIS A 96 -9.91 -2.43 -7.61
C HIS A 96 -10.63 -1.08 -7.55
N LEU A 97 -11.06 -0.54 -8.70
CA LEU A 97 -11.81 0.72 -8.72
C LEU A 97 -13.15 0.60 -7.98
N ARG A 98 -13.85 -0.52 -8.16
CA ARG A 98 -15.09 -0.85 -7.45
C ARG A 98 -14.87 -0.91 -5.94
N LEU A 99 -13.80 -1.57 -5.49
CA LEU A 99 -13.44 -1.67 -4.09
C LEU A 99 -13.22 -0.28 -3.49
N LEU A 100 -12.38 0.56 -4.12
CA LEU A 100 -12.10 1.90 -3.60
C LEU A 100 -13.36 2.77 -3.52
N ARG A 101 -14.24 2.68 -4.51
CA ARG A 101 -15.54 3.37 -4.50
C ARG A 101 -16.41 2.90 -3.33
N GLU A 102 -16.56 1.60 -3.18
CA GLU A 102 -17.45 1.02 -2.15
C GLU A 102 -16.89 1.27 -0.74
N VAL A 103 -15.56 1.21 -0.55
CA VAL A 103 -14.91 1.61 0.70
C VAL A 103 -15.14 3.09 0.99
N ARG A 104 -14.95 3.99 0.02
CA ARG A 104 -15.23 5.42 0.21
C ARG A 104 -16.68 5.66 0.64
N GLN A 105 -17.65 5.00 -0.02
CA GLN A 105 -19.06 5.10 0.35
C GLN A 105 -19.33 4.59 1.77
N HIS A 106 -18.68 3.48 2.15
CA HIS A 106 -18.77 2.92 3.50
C HIS A 106 -18.21 3.88 4.55
N LEU A 107 -17.04 4.46 4.31
CA LEU A 107 -16.42 5.46 5.20
C LEU A 107 -17.28 6.72 5.34
N THR A 108 -17.90 7.21 4.26
CA THR A 108 -18.84 8.35 4.32
C THR A 108 -20.07 8.01 5.17
N SER A 109 -20.58 6.79 5.04
CA SER A 109 -21.72 6.32 5.83
C SER A 109 -21.36 6.19 7.30
N LEU A 110 -20.18 5.64 7.60
CA LEU A 110 -19.64 5.49 8.96
C LEU A 110 -19.38 6.85 9.63
N LYS A 111 -18.83 7.82 8.88
CA LYS A 111 -18.67 9.21 9.35
C LYS A 111 -20.02 9.78 9.78
N THR A 112 -21.02 9.62 8.92
CA THR A 112 -22.37 10.16 9.14
C THR A 112 -23.02 9.50 10.36
N SER A 113 -22.96 8.18 10.48
CA SER A 113 -23.55 7.46 11.62
C SER A 113 -22.87 7.80 12.95
N LYS A 114 -21.57 8.08 12.94
CA LYS A 114 -20.80 8.51 14.13
C LYS A 114 -20.85 10.02 14.40
N GLY A 115 -21.49 10.82 13.53
CA GLY A 115 -21.53 12.27 13.66
C GLY A 115 -20.14 12.95 13.58
N LYS A 116 -19.14 12.30 12.95
CA LYS A 116 -17.79 12.88 12.82
C LYS A 116 -17.83 14.04 11.81
N LYS A 117 -17.20 15.16 12.17
CA LYS A 117 -17.15 16.36 11.31
C LYS A 117 -16.19 16.16 10.13
N GLU A 118 -15.02 15.62 10.42
CA GLU A 118 -13.99 15.35 9.41
C GLU A 118 -14.25 14.07 8.64
N ASP A 119 -13.86 14.05 7.36
CA ASP A 119 -13.86 12.84 6.56
C ASP A 119 -12.76 11.87 7.04
N TYR A 120 -13.10 10.58 7.03
CA TYR A 120 -12.08 9.54 7.17
C TYR A 120 -11.19 9.52 5.93
N VAL A 121 -9.89 9.37 6.16
CA VAL A 121 -8.88 9.33 5.09
C VAL A 121 -8.89 7.94 4.44
N LEU A 122 -8.86 7.91 3.12
CA LEU A 122 -8.66 6.69 2.33
C LEU A 122 -7.48 6.90 1.38
N SER A 123 -6.55 5.98 1.39
CA SER A 123 -5.44 5.94 0.43
C SER A 123 -5.32 4.55 -0.20
N THR A 124 -4.50 4.44 -1.24
CA THR A 124 -4.14 3.14 -1.82
C THR A 124 -2.66 3.13 -2.18
N GLY A 125 -2.03 1.96 -1.99
CA GLY A 125 -0.64 1.72 -2.35
C GLY A 125 -0.49 1.54 -3.86
N VAL A 126 0.56 2.13 -4.43
CA VAL A 126 0.88 2.04 -5.85
C VAL A 126 2.21 1.30 -6.04
N SER A 127 2.27 0.48 -7.09
CA SER A 127 3.51 -0.21 -7.48
C SER A 127 4.57 0.78 -7.96
N ARG A 128 5.82 0.32 -7.99
CA ARG A 128 7.00 1.11 -8.35
C ARG A 128 7.35 1.07 -9.84
N TYR A 129 6.96 0.01 -10.54
CA TYR A 129 7.30 -0.14 -11.96
C TYR A 129 6.15 0.33 -12.83
N THR A 130 6.46 1.24 -13.74
CA THR A 130 5.48 1.83 -14.67
C THR A 130 4.77 0.77 -15.52
N GLU A 131 5.42 -0.36 -15.77
CA GLU A 131 4.85 -1.51 -16.50
C GLU A 131 3.66 -2.16 -15.76
N TYR A 132 3.73 -2.31 -14.43
CA TYR A 132 2.67 -2.98 -13.66
C TYR A 132 1.45 -2.10 -13.41
N PHE A 133 1.54 -0.79 -13.67
CA PHE A 133 0.42 0.12 -13.44
C PHE A 133 0.00 0.96 -14.64
N LYS A 134 0.40 0.55 -15.84
CA LYS A 134 -0.06 1.19 -17.06
C LYS A 134 -1.60 1.18 -17.08
N HIS A 135 -2.20 2.37 -17.10
CA HIS A 135 -3.66 2.63 -17.03
C HIS A 135 -4.39 2.31 -15.72
N LEU A 136 -3.76 1.69 -14.72
CA LEU A 136 -4.42 1.31 -13.46
C LEU A 136 -4.63 2.49 -12.51
N TYR A 137 -3.58 3.29 -12.28
CA TYR A 137 -3.65 4.46 -11.40
C TYR A 137 -3.80 5.74 -12.23
N ASN A 138 -5.04 6.19 -12.36
CA ASN A 138 -5.42 7.38 -13.12
C ASN A 138 -6.30 8.31 -12.26
N ASN A 139 -6.78 9.39 -12.86
CA ASN A 139 -7.63 10.37 -12.18
C ASN A 139 -8.92 9.77 -11.56
N LYS A 140 -9.46 8.66 -12.08
CA LYS A 140 -10.64 7.99 -11.52
C LYS A 140 -10.35 7.35 -10.17
N VAL A 141 -9.12 6.86 -9.94
CA VAL A 141 -8.74 6.34 -8.61
C VAL A 141 -8.80 7.48 -7.58
N LEU A 142 -8.28 8.65 -7.94
CA LEU A 142 -8.25 9.85 -7.09
C LEU A 142 -9.63 10.50 -6.85
N THR A 143 -10.71 10.01 -7.47
CA THR A 143 -12.07 10.41 -7.07
C THR A 143 -12.52 9.71 -5.80
N TYR A 144 -11.90 8.58 -5.45
CA TYR A 144 -12.27 7.77 -4.29
C TYR A 144 -11.24 7.88 -3.16
N VAL A 145 -9.96 8.07 -3.49
CA VAL A 145 -8.89 8.16 -2.48
C VAL A 145 -8.37 9.60 -2.35
N ASP A 146 -7.88 9.94 -1.16
CA ASP A 146 -7.32 11.24 -0.84
C ASP A 146 -5.92 11.41 -1.44
N PHE A 147 -5.11 10.34 -1.41
CA PHE A 147 -3.77 10.30 -1.99
C PHE A 147 -3.36 8.87 -2.36
N LEU A 148 -2.29 8.77 -3.15
CA LEU A 148 -1.61 7.53 -3.51
C LEU A 148 -0.28 7.45 -2.78
N THR A 149 0.03 6.29 -2.20
CA THR A 149 1.34 6.03 -1.59
C THR A 149 2.18 5.21 -2.56
N VAL A 150 3.21 5.82 -3.13
CA VAL A 150 4.09 5.17 -4.10
C VAL A 150 5.18 4.41 -3.35
N GLN A 151 5.30 3.10 -3.61
CA GLN A 151 6.34 2.30 -3.00
C GLN A 151 7.68 2.47 -3.68
N SER A 152 8.37 3.54 -3.34
CA SER A 152 9.66 3.92 -3.93
C SER A 152 10.86 3.20 -3.29
N HIS A 153 10.87 1.87 -3.26
CA HIS A 153 12.01 1.04 -2.83
C HIS A 153 12.05 -0.32 -3.55
N ASP A 154 12.86 -1.30 -3.11
CA ASP A 154 13.21 -2.58 -3.77
C ASP A 154 12.99 -2.67 -5.30
N TRP A 155 13.64 -1.80 -6.07
CA TRP A 155 13.73 -2.07 -7.51
C TRP A 155 14.47 -3.39 -7.75
N SER A 156 13.93 -4.21 -8.66
CA SER A 156 14.22 -5.64 -8.89
C SER A 156 15.51 -5.84 -9.68
N TYR A 157 16.51 -5.01 -9.44
CA TYR A 157 17.88 -5.30 -9.84
C TYR A 157 18.42 -6.56 -9.11
N LEU A 158 17.74 -6.94 -8.02
CA LEU A 158 18.21 -7.84 -6.97
C LEU A 158 18.56 -9.27 -7.37
N ASN A 159 18.12 -9.79 -8.51
CA ASN A 159 18.41 -11.19 -8.89
C ASN A 159 19.50 -11.35 -9.94
N THR A 160 19.97 -10.26 -10.57
CA THR A 160 20.98 -10.34 -11.64
C THR A 160 22.08 -9.29 -11.55
N GLN A 161 21.88 -8.13 -10.91
CA GLN A 161 22.89 -7.05 -10.83
C GLN A 161 22.81 -6.27 -9.51
N VAL A 162 23.97 -5.93 -8.94
CA VAL A 162 24.02 -5.02 -7.77
C VAL A 162 23.58 -3.62 -8.20
N GLY A 163 22.67 -3.02 -7.44
CA GLY A 163 22.12 -1.70 -7.74
C GLY A 163 21.44 -1.04 -6.53
N PRO A 164 21.07 0.24 -6.64
CA PRO A 164 20.37 0.96 -5.59
C PRO A 164 18.99 0.35 -5.32
N VAL A 165 18.62 0.20 -4.04
CA VAL A 165 17.30 -0.29 -3.62
C VAL A 165 16.18 0.70 -3.96
N ALA A 166 16.52 1.99 -4.01
CA ALA A 166 15.60 3.10 -4.23
C ALA A 166 16.28 4.17 -5.10
N PRO A 167 16.50 3.91 -6.41
CA PRO A 167 17.13 4.87 -7.32
C PRO A 167 16.27 6.11 -7.46
N LEU A 168 16.74 7.26 -6.96
CA LEU A 168 16.02 8.52 -7.20
C LEU A 168 15.97 8.86 -8.70
N TYR A 169 17.10 8.65 -9.39
CA TYR A 169 17.27 8.85 -10.83
C TYR A 169 18.09 7.69 -11.43
N GLY A 170 17.94 7.44 -12.73
CA GLY A 170 18.92 6.70 -13.54
C GLY A 170 19.14 5.23 -13.17
N GLY A 171 18.07 4.43 -13.11
CA GLY A 171 18.12 2.97 -12.94
C GLY A 171 18.15 2.22 -14.29
N PRO A 172 18.56 0.95 -14.33
CA PRO A 172 18.65 0.18 -15.58
C PRO A 172 17.30 -0.15 -16.26
N GLN A 173 16.16 0.14 -15.63
CA GLN A 173 14.82 0.01 -16.23
C GLN A 173 13.96 1.25 -15.94
N ASP A 174 13.66 1.50 -14.67
CA ASP A 174 12.90 2.65 -14.16
C ASP A 174 13.61 3.25 -12.94
N SER A 175 13.22 4.46 -12.56
CA SER A 175 13.60 5.09 -11.29
C SER A 175 12.39 5.64 -10.55
N ILE A 176 12.60 6.13 -9.33
CA ILE A 176 11.57 6.85 -8.57
C ILE A 176 11.05 8.04 -9.38
N ASP A 177 11.94 8.81 -10.01
CA ASP A 177 11.58 9.97 -10.83
C ASP A 177 10.68 9.57 -12.01
N ASP A 178 10.97 8.45 -12.69
CA ASP A 178 10.15 7.94 -13.80
C ASP A 178 8.74 7.56 -13.35
N ALA A 179 8.64 6.81 -12.24
CA ALA A 179 7.35 6.42 -11.65
C ALA A 179 6.51 7.65 -11.24
N MET A 180 7.14 8.62 -10.58
CA MET A 180 6.46 9.84 -10.14
C MET A 180 6.02 10.69 -11.33
N LYS A 181 6.88 10.91 -12.33
CA LYS A 181 6.52 11.65 -13.56
C LYS A 181 5.37 10.99 -14.30
N TYR A 182 5.39 9.67 -14.41
CA TYR A 182 4.30 8.93 -15.03
C TYR A 182 2.99 9.14 -14.27
N LEU A 183 3.00 8.97 -12.94
CA LEU A 183 1.80 9.15 -12.12
C LEU A 183 1.27 10.58 -12.19
N VAL A 184 2.14 11.60 -12.18
CA VAL A 184 1.72 12.99 -12.41
C VAL A 184 1.06 13.14 -13.78
N CYS A 185 1.61 12.50 -14.81
CA CYS A 185 1.03 12.53 -16.15
C CYS A 185 -0.35 11.85 -16.21
N GLN A 186 -0.55 10.72 -15.53
CA GLN A 186 -1.84 10.00 -15.54
C GLN A 186 -2.90 10.65 -14.63
N THR A 187 -2.50 11.16 -13.48
CA THR A 187 -3.41 11.66 -12.45
C THR A 187 -3.71 13.15 -12.60
N LYS A 188 -2.77 13.91 -13.18
CA LYS A 188 -2.76 15.38 -13.24
C LYS A 188 -2.89 16.05 -11.86
N GLN A 189 -2.54 15.34 -10.78
CA GLN A 189 -2.71 15.80 -9.39
C GLN A 189 -1.45 15.47 -8.55
N PRO A 190 -0.32 16.16 -8.78
CA PRO A 190 0.94 15.87 -8.08
C PRO A 190 0.84 16.01 -6.56
N SER A 191 -0.01 16.91 -6.05
CA SER A 191 -0.22 17.11 -4.61
C SER A 191 -0.91 15.93 -3.89
N LYS A 192 -1.38 14.92 -4.64
CA LYS A 192 -1.99 13.70 -4.10
C LYS A 192 -1.08 12.48 -4.20
N LEU A 193 0.22 12.68 -4.45
CA LEU A 193 1.21 11.60 -4.55
C LEU A 193 2.18 11.68 -3.36
N ASN A 194 2.24 10.62 -2.57
CA ASN A 194 3.20 10.47 -1.49
C ASN A 194 4.37 9.57 -1.92
N LEU A 195 5.59 10.06 -1.71
CA LEU A 195 6.82 9.33 -1.97
C LEU A 195 7.25 8.54 -0.71
N GLY A 196 7.36 7.22 -0.81
CA GLY A 196 7.89 6.38 0.26
C GLY A 196 9.42 6.49 0.38
N ILE A 197 9.93 6.89 1.55
CA ILE A 197 11.38 6.92 1.81
C ILE A 197 11.77 5.67 2.60
N PRO A 198 12.49 4.70 2.01
CA PRO A 198 12.91 3.51 2.73
C PRO A 198 13.96 3.87 3.79
N MET A 199 13.74 3.44 5.02
CA MET A 199 14.69 3.54 6.14
C MET A 199 15.37 2.19 6.41
N PHE A 200 15.68 1.44 5.36
CA PHE A 200 16.39 0.17 5.42
C PHE A 200 17.37 0.06 4.26
N VAL A 201 18.31 -0.87 4.37
CA VAL A 201 19.30 -1.17 3.33
C VAL A 201 19.17 -2.62 2.90
N ARG A 202 19.49 -2.89 1.63
CA ARG A 202 19.80 -4.25 1.16
C ARG A 202 21.26 -4.27 0.73
N TYR A 203 21.92 -5.36 1.04
CA TYR A 203 23.33 -5.57 0.72
C TYR A 203 23.49 -6.97 0.12
N PHE A 204 24.51 -7.13 -0.72
CA PHE A 204 24.81 -8.37 -1.43
C PHE A 204 26.14 -8.91 -0.95
N PHE A 205 26.21 -10.24 -0.80
CA PHE A 205 27.48 -10.95 -0.67
C PHE A 205 27.85 -11.54 -2.02
N PHE A 206 29.03 -11.20 -2.52
CA PHE A 206 29.63 -11.95 -3.62
C PHE A 206 30.23 -13.24 -3.06
N SER A 207 29.78 -14.41 -3.52
CA SER A 207 30.50 -15.65 -3.25
C SER A 207 31.76 -15.67 -4.12
N ALA A 208 32.88 -15.23 -3.55
CA ALA A 208 34.21 -15.32 -4.16
C ALA A 208 34.69 -16.79 -4.17
N TRP A 209 34.10 -17.62 -5.02
CA TRP A 209 34.59 -18.98 -5.28
C TRP A 209 34.79 -19.25 -6.77
N THR A 210 34.94 -18.21 -7.60
CA THR A 210 35.35 -18.33 -9.01
C THR A 210 35.97 -17.01 -9.51
N MET A 211 36.96 -16.46 -8.80
CA MET A 211 37.92 -15.57 -9.46
C MET A 211 39.18 -16.41 -9.67
N SER A 212 39.45 -16.77 -10.92
CA SER A 212 40.75 -17.35 -11.24
C SER A 212 41.79 -16.22 -11.13
N LEU A 213 43.03 -16.57 -10.80
CA LEU A 213 44.15 -15.62 -10.72
C LEU A 213 44.43 -14.87 -12.06
N GLU A 214 43.74 -15.22 -13.15
CA GLU A 214 43.87 -14.58 -14.45
C GLU A 214 43.10 -13.24 -14.52
N ASP A 215 42.05 -13.06 -13.71
CA ASP A 215 41.22 -11.84 -13.70
C ASP A 215 41.88 -10.65 -12.96
N LEU A 216 43.08 -10.84 -12.39
CA LEU A 216 43.81 -9.84 -11.59
C LEU A 216 45.04 -9.25 -12.29
N ARG A 217 45.22 -9.44 -13.60
CA ARG A 217 46.31 -8.80 -14.35
C ARG A 217 45.81 -7.54 -15.07
N LEU A 218 46.06 -6.38 -14.43
CA LEU A 218 46.26 -5.09 -15.12
C LEU A 218 47.75 -4.93 -15.48
#